data_AF-A0A645EZA1-F1
#
_entry.id   AF-A0A645EZA1-F1
#
_cell.length_a   1.000
_cell.length_b   1.000
_cell.length_c   1.000
_cell.angle_alpha   90.00
_cell.angle_beta   90.00
_cell.angle_gamma   90.00
#
_symmetry.space_group_name_H-M   'P 1'
#
loop_
_entity.id
_entity.type
_entity.pdbx_description
1 polymer ?
#
loop_
_entity_poly.entity_id
_entity_poly.type
_entity_poly.pdbx_seq_one_letter_code
_entity_poly.pdbx_strand_id
1 'polypeptide(L)'
;MILTMTAAWSNANWSLIEAAVNLGASRATILFKVLLPMLGPAIFAGSSLLFAVSMGAFGTAFALTGTGVKILPLVIYTHVSEVSVDIGRADAIAVVLAVVTTLVIMLYERFFAAKER
;
A
#
# COMPACT_ATOMS: atom_id res chain seq x y z
N MET A 1 -3.33 -0.67 -7.50
CA MET A 1 -4.12 -1.91 -7.33
C MET A 1 -4.50 -2.55 -8.64
N ILE A 2 -5.36 -1.92 -9.43
CA ILE A 2 -5.91 -2.58 -10.62
C ILE A 2 -4.77 -3.03 -11.56
N LEU A 3 -3.85 -2.12 -11.89
CA LEU A 3 -2.71 -2.42 -12.76
C LEU A 3 -1.81 -3.55 -12.22
N THR A 4 -1.50 -3.54 -10.93
CA THR A 4 -0.66 -4.56 -10.29
C THR A 4 -1.37 -5.92 -10.26
N MET A 5 -2.68 -5.94 -10.01
CA MET A 5 -3.48 -7.16 -10.04
C MET A 5 -3.65 -7.70 -11.45
N THR A 6 -3.89 -6.83 -12.45
CA THR A 6 -4.03 -7.27 -13.85
C THR A 6 -2.73 -7.84 -14.38
N ALA A 7 -1.58 -7.24 -14.02
CA ALA A 7 -0.27 -7.78 -14.36
C ALA A 7 -0.01 -9.13 -13.69
N ALA A 8 -0.42 -9.31 -12.43
CA ALA A 8 -0.33 -10.60 -11.75
C ALA A 8 -1.21 -11.67 -12.38
N TRP A 9 -2.44 -11.28 -12.77
CA TRP A 9 -3.39 -12.16 -13.42
C TRP A 9 -2.92 -12.60 -14.82
N SER A 10 -2.33 -11.70 -15.59
CA SER A 10 -1.80 -12.03 -16.93
C SER A 10 -0.60 -12.97 -16.87
N ASN A 11 0.19 -12.89 -15.80
CA ASN A 11 1.36 -13.75 -15.57
C ASN A 11 1.05 -15.01 -14.75
N ALA A 12 -0.20 -15.19 -14.31
CA ALA A 12 -0.60 -16.33 -13.51
C ALA A 12 -0.54 -17.63 -14.32
N ASN A 13 0.06 -18.68 -13.76
CA ASN A 13 0.08 -20.00 -14.39
C ASN A 13 -1.24 -20.74 -14.17
N TRP A 14 -2.13 -20.66 -15.16
CA TRP A 14 -3.45 -21.29 -15.13
C TRP A 14 -3.41 -22.82 -15.01
N SER A 15 -2.30 -23.46 -15.41
CA SER A 15 -2.13 -24.91 -15.30
C SER A 15 -2.21 -25.41 -13.85
N LEU A 16 -1.80 -24.60 -12.87
CA LEU A 16 -1.91 -24.95 -11.44
C LEU A 16 -3.37 -25.10 -10.99
N ILE A 17 -4.27 -24.28 -11.55
CA ILE A 17 -5.70 -24.33 -11.24
C ILE A 17 -6.33 -25.55 -11.91
N GLU A 18 -6.01 -25.80 -13.19
CA GLU A 18 -6.47 -26.98 -13.93
C GLU A 18 -6.04 -28.28 -13.24
N ALA A 19 -4.79 -28.35 -12.78
CA ALA A 19 -4.28 -29.49 -12.01
C ALA A 19 -5.05 -29.70 -10.70
N ALA A 20 -5.34 -28.63 -9.97
CA ALA A 20 -6.11 -28.71 -8.73
C ALA A 20 -7.54 -29.19 -8.98
N VAL A 21 -8.19 -28.73 -10.06
CA VAL A 21 -9.51 -29.22 -10.48
C VAL A 21 -9.47 -30.70 -10.84
N ASN A 22 -8.46 -31.14 -11.61
CA ASN A 22 -8.30 -32.55 -12.01
C ASN A 22 -8.08 -33.48 -10.82
N LEU A 23 -7.45 -32.99 -9.75
CA LEU A 23 -7.28 -33.71 -8.48
C LEU A 23 -8.54 -33.71 -7.59
N GLY A 24 -9.65 -33.13 -8.06
CA GLY A 24 -10.92 -33.07 -7.33
C GLY A 24 -10.96 -32.02 -6.23
N ALA A 25 -10.07 -31.01 -6.25
CA ALA A 25 -10.09 -29.96 -5.25
C ALA A 25 -11.37 -29.13 -5.32
N SER A 26 -11.96 -28.84 -4.16
CA SER A 26 -13.12 -27.95 -4.05
C SER A 26 -12.74 -26.50 -4.40
N ARG A 27 -13.72 -25.70 -4.83
CA ARG A 27 -13.51 -24.27 -5.18
C ARG A 27 -12.85 -23.47 -4.05
N ALA A 28 -13.22 -23.75 -2.80
CA ALA A 28 -12.61 -23.13 -1.63
C ALA A 28 -11.12 -23.51 -1.51
N THR A 29 -10.78 -24.78 -1.72
CA THR A 29 -9.39 -25.25 -1.72
C THR A 29 -8.57 -24.55 -2.78
N ILE A 30 -9.08 -24.43 -4.01
CA ILE A 30 -8.40 -23.74 -5.11
C ILE A 30 -8.18 -22.27 -4.77
N LEU A 31 -9.19 -21.59 -4.22
CA LEU A 31 -9.09 -20.18 -3.84
C LEU A 31 -7.99 -19.96 -2.80
N PHE A 32 -8.02 -20.70 -1.68
CA PHE A 32 -7.12 -20.46 -0.54
C PHE A 32 -5.74 -21.08 -0.69
N LYS A 33 -5.61 -22.21 -1.38
CA LYS A 33 -4.33 -22.94 -1.50
C LYS A 33 -3.61 -22.74 -2.83
N VAL A 34 -4.28 -22.25 -3.87
CA VAL A 34 -3.66 -22.05 -5.20
C VAL A 34 -3.69 -20.57 -5.58
N LEU A 35 -4.89 -19.99 -5.70
CA LEU A 35 -5.06 -18.64 -6.25
C LEU A 35 -4.54 -17.53 -5.32
N LEU A 36 -4.89 -17.58 -4.02
CA LEU A 36 -4.40 -16.63 -3.02
C LEU A 36 -2.88 -16.61 -2.86
N PRO A 37 -2.17 -17.75 -2.70
CA PRO A 37 -0.72 -17.73 -2.65
C PRO A 37 -0.08 -17.32 -3.97
N MET A 38 -0.65 -17.67 -5.13
CA MET A 38 -0.18 -17.19 -6.44
C MET A 38 -0.27 -15.67 -6.59
N LEU A 39 -1.39 -15.07 -6.19
CA LEU A 39 -1.60 -13.63 -6.28
C LEU A 39 -1.00 -12.86 -5.10
N GLY A 40 -0.60 -13.56 -4.05
CA GLY A 40 -0.03 -13.01 -2.82
C GLY A 40 1.02 -11.95 -3.11
N PRO A 41 2.15 -12.26 -3.77
CA PRO A 41 3.23 -11.31 -4.01
C PRO A 41 2.77 -10.01 -4.66
N ALA A 42 1.81 -10.09 -5.60
CA ALA A 42 1.26 -8.90 -6.26
C ALA A 42 0.33 -8.07 -5.37
N ILE A 43 -0.45 -8.72 -4.50
CA ILE A 43 -1.27 -8.04 -3.50
C ILE A 43 -0.36 -7.29 -2.52
N PHE A 44 0.73 -7.91 -2.08
CA PHE A 44 1.70 -7.30 -1.16
C PHE A 44 2.45 -6.12 -1.80
N ALA A 45 3.06 -6.31 -2.97
CA ALA A 45 3.75 -5.22 -3.67
C ALA A 45 2.81 -4.04 -3.95
N GLY A 46 1.60 -4.39 -4.37
CA GLY A 46 0.55 -3.43 -4.60
C GLY A 46 0.15 -2.64 -3.34
N SER A 47 -0.13 -3.33 -2.23
CA SER A 47 -0.65 -2.73 -1.00
C SER A 47 0.39 -1.78 -0.38
N SER A 48 1.69 -2.12 -0.44
CA SER A 48 2.79 -1.23 -0.05
C SER A 48 2.74 0.10 -0.79
N LEU A 49 2.57 0.05 -2.11
CA LEU A 49 2.50 1.24 -2.95
C LEU A 49 1.25 2.08 -2.64
N LEU A 50 0.10 1.43 -2.47
CA LEU A 50 -1.12 2.13 -2.04
C LEU A 50 -0.93 2.82 -0.70
N PHE A 51 -0.35 2.12 0.28
CA PHE A 51 -0.11 2.66 1.61
C PHE A 51 0.77 3.91 1.53
N ALA A 52 1.87 3.87 0.76
CA ALA A 52 2.74 5.02 0.54
C ALA A 52 1.96 6.24 0.00
N VAL A 53 1.12 6.02 -1.02
CA VAL A 53 0.30 7.09 -1.62
C VAL A 53 -0.75 7.63 -0.65
N SER A 54 -1.41 6.75 0.10
CA SER A 54 -2.43 7.13 1.08
C SER A 54 -1.86 7.97 2.23
N MET A 55 -0.65 7.68 2.71
CA MET A 55 0.00 8.47 3.77
C MET A 55 0.24 9.93 3.35
N GLY A 56 0.47 10.17 2.06
CA GLY A 56 0.68 11.50 1.49
C GLY A 56 -0.56 12.15 0.86
N ALA A 57 -1.76 11.61 1.08
CA ALA A 57 -2.99 12.03 0.38
C ALA A 57 -3.53 13.40 0.85
N PHE A 58 -2.81 14.47 0.53
CA PHE A 58 -3.20 15.85 0.84
C PHE A 58 -4.48 16.27 0.12
N GLY A 59 -4.56 16.07 -1.20
CA GLY A 59 -5.64 16.63 -2.02
C GLY A 59 -7.03 16.15 -1.61
N THR A 60 -7.19 14.83 -1.40
CA THR A 60 -8.44 14.24 -0.94
C THR A 60 -8.84 14.75 0.44
N ALA A 61 -7.86 14.88 1.35
CA ALA A 61 -8.15 15.21 2.71
C ALA A 61 -8.44 16.72 2.91
N PHE A 62 -7.75 17.59 2.16
CA PHE A 62 -8.07 19.01 2.09
C PHE A 62 -9.46 19.24 1.48
N ALA A 63 -9.79 18.54 0.38
CA ALA A 63 -11.10 18.68 -0.25
C ALA A 63 -12.26 18.28 0.68
N LEU A 64 -12.05 17.28 1.54
CA LEU A 64 -13.10 16.74 2.41
C LEU A 64 -13.21 17.48 3.76
N THR A 65 -12.08 17.89 4.33
CA THR A 65 -12.03 18.43 5.71
C THR A 65 -11.58 19.88 5.79
N GLY A 66 -11.15 20.49 4.68
CA GLY A 66 -10.54 21.82 4.65
C GLY A 66 -9.28 21.85 5.50
N THR A 67 -9.27 22.68 6.54
CA THR A 67 -8.23 22.72 7.60
C THR A 67 -8.79 22.36 8.98
N GLY A 68 -10.02 21.84 9.04
CA GLY A 68 -10.71 21.54 10.30
C GLY A 68 -10.17 20.31 11.04
N VAL A 69 -9.42 19.44 10.35
CA VAL A 69 -8.81 18.24 10.93
C VAL A 69 -7.30 18.28 10.80
N LYS A 70 -6.60 18.06 11.92
CA LYS A 70 -5.14 18.02 11.97
C LYS A 70 -4.60 16.67 11.52
N ILE A 71 -4.43 16.51 10.23
CA ILE A 71 -3.67 15.40 9.63
C ILE A 71 -2.30 15.89 9.14
N LEU A 72 -1.29 15.03 9.18
CA LEU A 72 0.10 15.42 8.91
C LEU A 72 0.29 16.20 7.59
N PRO A 73 -0.27 15.79 6.43
CA PRO A 73 -0.13 16.55 5.19
C PRO A 73 -0.75 17.96 5.24
N LEU A 74 -1.86 18.13 5.97
CA LEU A 74 -2.51 19.43 6.14
C LEU A 74 -1.74 20.32 7.11
N VAL A 75 -1.17 19.74 8.17
CA VAL A 75 -0.35 20.48 9.14
C VAL A 75 0.92 21.04 8.48
N ILE A 76 1.54 20.26 7.59
CA ILE A 76 2.66 20.75 6.76
C ILE A 76 2.19 21.95 5.93
N TYR A 77 1.02 21.85 5.28
CA TYR A 77 0.46 22.93 4.47
C TYR A 77 0.15 24.20 5.28
N THR A 78 -0.41 24.07 6.49
CA THR A 78 -0.71 25.24 7.34
C THR A 78 0.56 25.99 7.74
N HIS A 79 1.64 25.28 8.10
CA HIS A 79 2.90 25.92 8.47
C HIS A 79 3.63 26.61 7.32
N VAL A 80 3.34 26.22 6.07
CA VAL A 80 3.88 26.87 4.86
C VAL A 80 3.00 28.03 4.38
N SER A 81 1.69 27.98 4.64
CA SER A 81 0.72 28.96 4.10
C SER A 81 0.27 30.04 5.08
N GLU A 82 0.60 29.91 6.37
CA GLU A 82 0.28 30.91 7.39
C GLU A 82 1.18 32.16 7.31
N VAL A 83 0.69 33.28 7.86
CA VAL A 83 1.38 34.59 7.86
C VAL A 83 2.77 34.54 8.52
N SER A 84 2.96 33.63 9.48
CA SER A 84 4.27 33.29 10.05
C SER A 84 4.76 31.97 9.46
N VAL A 85 5.31 32.04 8.26
CA VAL A 85 5.87 30.88 7.56
C VAL A 85 7.01 30.28 8.38
N ASP A 86 6.81 29.06 8.89
CA ASP A 86 7.80 28.32 9.69
C ASP A 86 8.22 27.06 8.92
N ILE A 87 9.04 27.28 7.89
CA ILE A 87 9.51 26.23 6.97
C ILE A 87 10.27 25.15 7.72
N GLY A 88 11.02 25.51 8.77
CA GLY A 88 11.80 24.56 9.57
C GLY A 88 10.92 23.53 10.27
N ARG A 89 9.78 23.95 10.83
CA ARG A 89 8.80 23.02 11.41
C ARG A 89 8.08 22.18 10.36
N ALA A 90 7.72 22.78 9.23
CA ALA A 90 7.06 22.06 8.14
C ALA A 90 7.96 20.93 7.59
N ASP A 91 9.25 21.20 7.39
CA ASP A 91 10.22 20.22 6.90
C ASP A 91 10.47 19.10 7.92
N ALA A 92 10.60 19.43 9.21
CA ALA A 92 10.73 18.43 10.26
C ALA A 92 9.54 17.44 10.28
N ILE A 93 8.31 17.94 10.13
CA ILE A 93 7.10 17.09 10.08
C ILE A 93 7.09 16.25 8.79
N ALA A 94 7.49 16.82 7.65
CA ALA A 94 7.56 16.11 6.39
C ALA A 94 8.58 14.95 6.43
N VAL A 95 9.77 15.20 6.99
CA VAL A 95 10.81 14.17 7.17
C VAL A 95 10.33 13.08 8.11
N VAL A 96 9.68 13.43 9.24
CA VAL A 96 9.11 12.42 10.15
C VAL A 96 8.06 11.56 9.45
N LEU A 97 7.14 12.16 8.70
CA LEU A 97 6.14 11.45 7.92
C LEU A 97 6.78 10.50 6.90
N ALA A 98 7.81 10.96 6.18
CA ALA A 98 8.55 10.16 5.22
C ALA A 98 9.25 8.97 5.90
N VAL A 99 9.99 9.22 6.98
CA VAL A 99 10.71 8.18 7.74
C VAL A 99 9.73 7.13 8.28
N VAL A 100 8.63 7.54 8.88
CA VAL A 100 7.62 6.61 9.40
C VAL A 100 7.02 5.78 8.26
N THR A 101 6.66 6.41 7.14
CA THR A 101 6.09 5.71 5.99
C THR A 101 7.07 4.69 5.42
N THR A 102 8.34 5.06 5.24
CA THR A 102 9.40 4.17 4.77
C THR A 102 9.64 3.02 5.75
N LEU A 103 9.70 3.28 7.06
CA LEU A 103 9.90 2.23 8.06
C LEU A 103 8.75 1.22 8.05
N VAL A 104 7.50 1.68 7.94
CA VAL A 104 6.34 0.77 7.87
C VAL A 104 6.41 -0.12 6.63
N ILE A 105 6.73 0.46 5.46
CA ILE A 105 6.88 -0.29 4.21
C ILE A 105 8.04 -1.29 4.30
N MET A 106 9.21 -0.85 4.81
CA MET A 106 10.38 -1.72 4.99
C MET A 106 10.08 -2.90 5.92
N LEU A 107 9.40 -2.65 7.05
CA LEU A 107 8.99 -3.71 7.96
C LEU A 107 8.01 -4.67 7.27
N TYR A 108 7.01 -4.14 6.58
CA TYR A 108 6.02 -4.93 5.85
C TYR A 108 6.66 -5.82 4.79
N GLU A 109 7.57 -5.29 3.98
CA GLU A 109 8.31 -6.06 2.98
C GLU A 109 9.22 -7.10 3.63
N ARG A 110 9.88 -6.77 4.74
CA ARG A 110 10.77 -7.71 5.45
C ARG A 110 10.01 -8.90 6.05
N PHE A 111 8.82 -8.68 6.61
CA PHE A 111 7.97 -9.78 7.10
C PHE A 111 7.48 -10.69 5.97
N PHE A 112 7.24 -10.14 4.77
CA PHE A 112 6.78 -10.92 3.64
C PHE A 112 7.92 -11.65 2.91
N ALA A 113 9.05 -10.98 2.68
CA ALA A 113 10.24 -11.59 2.10
C ALA A 113 10.83 -12.73 2.97
N ALA A 114 10.68 -12.63 4.30
CA ALA A 114 11.03 -13.71 5.22
C ALA A 114 10.11 -14.93 5.14
N LYS A 115 8.92 -14.80 4.52
CA LYS A 115 7.93 -15.88 4.35
C LYS A 115 8.12 -16.64 3.03
N GLU A 116 8.87 -16.09 2.08
CA GLU A 116 9.22 -16.72 0.79
C GLU A 116 10.60 -17.41 0.80
N ARG A 117 11.32 -17.43 1.93
CA ARG A 117 12.53 -18.23 2.17
C ARG A 117 12.22 -19.46 3.02
#